data_AF-A0A7X3JRG6-F1
#
_entry.id   AF-A0A7X3JRG6-F1
#
_cell.length_a   1.000
_cell.length_b   1.000
_cell.length_c   1.000
_cell.angle_alpha   90.00
_cell.angle_beta   90.00
_cell.angle_gamma   90.00
#
_symmetry.space_group_name_H-M   'P 1'
#
loop_
_entity.id
_entity.type
_entity.pdbx_description
1 polymer ?
#
loop_
_entity_poly.entity_id
_entity_poly.type
_entity_poly.pdbx_seq_one_letter_code
_entity_poly.pdbx_strand_id
1 'polypeptide(L)'
;MFSKDRWPWLLIGFYVLLIGIPYLANFSAHGFSSSPSDWGALGDYFGGLINPASSLVALYFLIKAYSTQKQELEDTRAALEQTAGHQKDAAQAQKELAELEARRLHTAEKLLMAQSLSAQISSDYQYVVFLSSEIDRCTVAINGDRYTFNTKGNKLYTDREINDYRIDCLRRIDRLVERAEELKAQLKELYEQ
;
A
#
# COMPACT_ATOMS: atom_id res chain seq x y z
N MET A 1 19.08 5.08 43.05
CA MET A 1 19.10 5.66 41.70
C MET A 1 19.88 6.97 41.77
N PHE A 2 21.20 6.94 41.57
CA PHE A 2 22.04 8.14 41.61
C PHE A 2 21.68 9.02 40.40
N SER A 3 21.21 10.24 40.66
CA SER A 3 20.84 11.21 39.62
C SER A 3 22.04 11.47 38.69
N LYS A 4 21.79 11.36 37.38
CA LYS A 4 22.75 11.46 36.26
C LYS A 4 23.66 12.71 36.29
N ASP A 5 23.33 13.71 37.11
CA ASP A 5 24.02 15.00 37.16
C ASP A 5 25.07 15.12 38.28
N ARG A 6 25.19 14.15 39.19
CA ARG A 6 26.07 14.26 40.37
C ARG A 6 27.44 13.57 40.24
N TRP A 7 27.63 12.69 39.25
CA TRP A 7 28.89 11.96 39.09
C TRP A 7 30.12 12.84 38.81
N PRO A 8 30.04 14.00 38.11
CA PRO A 8 31.23 14.83 37.89
C PRO A 8 31.77 15.39 39.21
N TRP A 9 30.88 15.78 40.12
CA TRP A 9 31.24 16.27 41.45
C TRP A 9 31.89 15.21 42.32
N LEU A 10 31.47 13.95 42.19
CA LEU A 10 32.10 12.82 42.90
C LEU A 10 33.52 12.56 42.40
N LEU A 11 33.78 12.67 41.09
CA LEU A 11 35.13 12.55 40.54
C LEU A 11 36.03 13.70 40.97
N ILE A 12 35.53 14.94 40.93
CA ILE A 12 36.27 16.10 41.42
C ILE A 12 36.65 15.91 42.90
N GLY A 13 35.69 15.51 43.74
CA GLY A 13 35.94 15.20 45.15
C GLY A 13 36.97 14.09 45.34
N PHE A 14 36.92 13.03 44.53
CA PHE A 14 37.91 11.95 44.56
C PHE A 14 39.33 12.45 44.26
N TYR A 15 39.52 13.26 43.21
CA TYR A 15 40.84 13.81 42.89
C TYR A 15 41.35 14.81 43.95
N VAL A 16 40.47 15.64 44.51
CA VAL A 16 40.81 16.56 45.60
C VAL A 16 41.31 15.79 46.83
N LEU A 17 40.65 14.67 47.18
CA LEU A 17 41.09 13.83 48.29
C LEU A 17 42.39 13.07 47.96
N LEU A 18 42.51 12.55 46.74
CA LEU A 18 43.69 11.81 46.26
C LEU A 18 44.97 12.67 46.31
N ILE A 19 44.85 13.97 46.05
CA ILE A 19 45.97 14.93 46.10
C ILE A 19 46.12 15.54 47.50
N GLY A 20 45.00 15.93 48.13
CA GLY A 20 44.98 16.67 49.39
C GLY A 20 45.43 15.86 50.60
N ILE A 21 45.04 14.59 50.72
CA ILE A 21 45.43 13.76 51.88
C ILE A 21 46.95 13.50 51.91
N PRO A 22 47.59 13.05 50.82
CA PRO A 22 49.04 12.83 50.81
C PRO A 22 49.84 14.14 50.97
N TYR A 23 49.34 15.25 50.43
CA TYR A 23 49.93 16.57 50.62
C TYR A 23 49.96 16.96 52.11
N LEU A 24 48.81 16.87 52.79
CA LEU A 24 48.70 17.19 54.21
C LEU A 24 49.53 16.25 55.09
N ALA A 25 49.65 14.98 54.71
CA ALA A 25 50.42 14.00 55.48
C ALA A 25 51.94 14.18 55.37
N ASN A 26 52.47 14.55 54.21
CA ASN A 26 53.92 14.57 53.96
C ASN A 26 54.54 15.97 53.90
N PHE A 27 53.76 17.00 53.54
CA PHE A 27 54.29 18.33 53.21
C PHE A 27 53.74 19.46 54.09
N SER A 28 52.73 19.21 54.94
CA SER A 28 52.07 20.26 55.76
C SER A 28 52.99 21.00 56.74
N ALA A 29 54.10 20.39 57.15
CA ALA A 29 55.09 20.99 58.07
C ALA A 29 56.22 21.75 57.36
N HIS A 30 56.26 21.75 56.02
CA HIS A 30 57.32 22.39 55.23
C HIS A 30 56.85 23.76 54.69
N GLY A 31 57.74 24.76 54.70
CA GLY A 31 57.48 26.08 54.12
C GLY A 31 57.57 26.09 52.59
N PHE A 32 57.12 27.18 51.96
CA PHE A 32 57.21 27.34 50.51
C PHE A 32 58.67 27.42 50.04
N SER A 33 59.04 26.62 49.03
CA SER A 33 60.37 26.66 48.42
C SER A 33 60.46 27.71 47.31
N SER A 34 61.56 28.47 47.29
CA SER A 34 61.92 29.40 46.22
C SER A 34 62.69 28.74 45.07
N SER A 35 63.04 27.45 45.20
CA SER A 35 63.77 26.68 44.19
C SER A 35 62.78 26.02 43.21
N PRO A 36 62.87 26.30 41.89
CA PRO A 36 62.05 25.64 40.90
C PRO A 36 62.21 24.10 40.87
N SER A 37 63.36 23.57 41.30
CA SER A 37 63.63 22.13 41.30
C SER A 37 62.72 21.36 42.26
N ASP A 38 62.36 21.96 43.40
CA ASP A 38 61.53 21.30 44.42
C ASP A 38 60.08 21.18 43.97
N TRP A 39 59.61 22.15 43.18
CA TRP A 39 58.30 22.12 42.52
C TRP A 39 58.22 21.03 41.45
N GLY A 40 59.33 20.76 40.75
CA GLY A 40 59.44 19.64 39.83
C GLY A 40 59.25 18.29 40.53
N ALA A 41 59.97 18.05 41.62
CA ALA A 41 59.86 16.80 42.40
C ALA A 41 58.45 16.60 43.02
N LEU A 42 57.81 17.68 43.49
CA LEU A 42 56.43 17.63 43.98
C LEU A 42 55.44 17.30 42.84
N GLY A 43 55.66 17.88 41.66
CA GLY A 43 54.90 17.56 40.45
C GLY A 43 55.02 16.08 40.07
N ASP A 44 56.22 15.51 40.14
CA ASP A 44 56.46 14.09 39.86
C ASP A 44 55.75 13.17 40.87
N TYR A 45 55.75 13.55 42.16
CA TYR A 45 55.01 12.83 43.20
C TYR A 45 53.51 12.77 42.89
N PHE A 46 52.87 13.92 42.63
CA PHE A 46 51.45 13.94 42.27
C PHE A 46 51.17 13.30 40.92
N GLY A 47 52.05 13.48 39.94
CA GLY A 47 51.99 12.81 38.65
C GLY A 47 51.99 11.28 38.82
N GLY A 48 52.81 10.76 39.72
CA GLY A 48 52.85 9.34 40.08
C GLY A 48 51.55 8.81 40.71
N LEU A 49 50.77 9.65 41.41
CA LEU A 49 49.48 9.27 41.99
C LEU A 49 48.31 9.46 41.00
N ILE A 50 48.27 10.60 40.31
CA ILE A 50 47.17 10.99 39.42
C ILE A 50 47.19 10.13 38.16
N ASN A 51 48.35 9.81 37.60
CA ASN A 51 48.45 9.15 36.30
C ASN A 51 47.90 7.70 36.32
N PRO A 52 48.25 6.82 37.29
CA PRO A 52 47.63 5.51 37.41
C PRO A 52 46.13 5.59 37.73
N ALA A 53 45.71 6.49 38.61
CA ALA A 53 44.30 6.68 38.96
C ALA A 53 43.46 7.12 37.74
N SER A 54 43.98 8.06 36.95
CA SER A 54 43.34 8.54 35.72
C SER A 54 43.25 7.43 34.68
N SER A 55 44.31 6.64 34.53
CA SER A 55 44.34 5.51 33.59
C SER A 55 43.28 4.45 33.94
N LEU A 56 43.09 4.15 35.23
CA LEU A 56 42.05 3.22 35.68
C LEU A 56 40.63 3.75 35.43
N VAL A 57 40.39 5.03 35.72
CA VAL A 57 39.09 5.68 35.47
C VAL A 57 38.79 5.71 33.97
N ALA A 58 39.78 6.05 33.14
CA ALA A 58 39.65 6.05 31.69
C ALA A 58 39.34 4.65 31.14
N LEU A 59 40.06 3.62 31.62
CA LEU A 59 39.81 2.24 31.22
C LEU A 59 38.41 1.77 31.61
N TYR A 60 37.94 2.10 32.82
CA TYR A 60 36.58 1.79 33.25
C TYR A 60 35.53 2.40 32.32
N PHE A 61 35.67 3.69 31.99
CA PHE A 61 34.75 4.36 31.07
C PHE A 61 34.80 3.77 29.66
N LEU A 62 35.98 3.41 29.17
CA LEU A 62 36.14 2.77 27.87
C LEU A 62 35.42 1.42 27.82
N ILE A 63 35.59 0.57 28.84
CA ILE A 63 34.91 -0.73 28.93
C ILE A 63 33.39 -0.53 28.98
N LYS A 64 32.92 0.43 29.78
CA LYS A 64 31.49 0.74 29.89
C LYS A 64 30.92 1.25 28.57
N ALA A 65 31.62 2.14 27.89
CA ALA A 65 31.22 2.67 26.59
C ALA A 65 31.17 1.55 25.55
N TYR A 66 32.20 0.70 25.49
CA TYR A 66 32.24 -0.46 24.60
C TYR A 66 31.07 -1.42 24.83
N SER A 67 30.78 -1.76 26.09
CA SER A 67 29.65 -2.63 26.42
C SER A 67 28.31 -2.00 26.03
N THR A 68 28.16 -0.69 26.21
CA THR A 68 26.94 0.04 25.84
C THR A 68 26.78 0.07 24.32
N GLN A 69 27.83 0.40 23.58
CA GLN A 69 27.84 0.41 22.11
C GLN A 69 27.52 -0.96 21.53
N LYS A 70 28.05 -2.03 22.13
CA LYS A 70 27.73 -3.40 21.71
C LYS A 70 26.24 -3.71 21.89
N GLN A 71 25.66 -3.35 23.05
CA GLN A 71 24.24 -3.55 23.30
C GLN A 71 23.38 -2.74 22.32
N GLU A 72 23.71 -1.47 22.10
CA GLU A 72 23.01 -0.61 21.14
C GLU A 72 23.05 -1.19 19.71
N LEU A 73 24.17 -1.80 19.32
CA LEU A 73 24.30 -2.46 18.03
C LEU A 73 23.43 -3.72 17.93
N GLU A 74 23.39 -4.54 18.98
CA GLU A 74 22.53 -5.73 19.05
C GLU A 74 21.04 -5.35 18.99
N ASP A 75 20.62 -4.34 19.75
CA ASP A 75 19.26 -3.82 19.75
C ASP A 75 18.87 -3.23 18.38
N THR A 76 19.80 -2.47 17.77
CA THR A 76 19.61 -1.90 16.42
C THR A 76 19.45 -3.02 15.39
N ARG A 77 20.27 -4.07 15.46
CA ARG A 77 20.17 -5.21 14.56
C ARG A 77 18.84 -5.94 14.71
N ALA A 78 18.39 -6.19 15.93
CA ALA A 78 17.10 -6.81 16.19
C ALA A 78 15.94 -5.98 15.64
N ALA A 79 15.98 -4.66 15.81
CA ALA A 79 14.97 -3.75 15.25
C ALA A 79 14.98 -3.75 13.71
N LEU A 80 16.16 -3.81 13.08
CA LEU A 80 16.30 -3.91 11.63
C LEU A 80 15.77 -5.25 11.09
N GLU A 81 16.07 -6.37 11.76
CA GLU A 81 15.55 -7.69 11.39
C GLU A 81 14.03 -7.75 11.50
N GLN A 82 13.45 -7.18 12.57
CA GLN A 82 12.01 -7.07 12.73
C GLN A 82 11.38 -6.19 11.63
N THR A 83 12.02 -5.05 11.31
CA THR A 83 11.55 -4.14 10.26
C THR A 83 11.60 -4.79 8.88
N ALA A 84 12.66 -5.56 8.58
CA ALA A 84 12.78 -6.31 7.34
C ALA A 84 11.69 -7.38 7.21
N GLY A 85 11.34 -8.05 8.32
CA GLY A 85 10.20 -8.97 8.38
C GLY A 85 8.88 -8.28 8.03
N HIS A 86 8.57 -7.17 8.73
CA HIS A 86 7.36 -6.38 8.46
C HIS A 86 7.30 -5.84 7.03
N GLN A 87 8.44 -5.43 6.47
CA GLN A 87 8.51 -4.98 5.07
C GLN A 87 8.21 -6.12 4.09
N LYS A 88 8.69 -7.32 4.37
CA LYS A 88 8.41 -8.50 3.53
C LYS A 88 6.92 -8.86 3.58
N ASP A 89 6.33 -8.87 4.78
CA ASP A 89 4.90 -9.15 4.96
C ASP A 89 4.05 -8.08 4.28
N ALA A 90 4.42 -6.80 4.41
CA ALA A 90 3.76 -5.70 3.72
C ALA A 90 3.87 -5.81 2.20
N ALA A 91 5.04 -6.19 1.66
CA ALA A 91 5.22 -6.41 0.22
C ALA A 91 4.37 -7.57 -0.29
N GLN A 92 4.24 -8.65 0.49
CA GLN A 92 3.39 -9.78 0.14
C GLN A 92 1.91 -9.39 0.17
N ALA A 93 1.45 -8.65 1.18
CA ALA A 93 0.09 -8.13 1.25
C ALA A 93 -0.21 -7.17 0.09
N GLN A 94 0.74 -6.31 -0.30
CA GLN A 94 0.60 -5.44 -1.48
C GLN A 94 0.44 -6.23 -2.78
N LYS A 95 1.21 -7.32 -2.94
CA LYS A 95 1.07 -8.19 -4.12
C LYS A 95 -0.29 -8.86 -4.15
N GLU A 96 -0.75 -9.40 -3.03
CA GLU A 96 -2.07 -10.04 -2.92
C GLU A 96 -3.20 -9.02 -3.21
N LEU A 97 -3.09 -7.79 -2.71
CA LEU A 97 -4.02 -6.71 -3.03
C LEU A 97 -4.06 -6.38 -4.53
N ALA A 98 -2.90 -6.32 -5.20
CA ALA A 98 -2.84 -6.06 -6.64
C ALA A 98 -3.49 -7.20 -7.45
N GLU A 99 -3.28 -8.46 -7.05
CA GLU A 99 -3.93 -9.62 -7.69
C GLU A 99 -5.45 -9.60 -7.48
N LEU A 100 -5.92 -9.23 -6.28
CA LEU A 100 -7.35 -9.07 -5.99
C LEU A 100 -7.97 -7.93 -6.79
N GLU A 101 -7.27 -6.82 -6.96
CA GLU A 101 -7.73 -5.69 -7.77
C GLU A 101 -7.85 -6.07 -9.25
N ALA A 102 -6.86 -6.79 -9.79
CA ALA A 102 -6.92 -7.32 -11.15
C ALA A 102 -8.12 -8.28 -11.34
N ARG A 103 -8.38 -9.17 -10.37
CA ARG A 103 -9.57 -10.03 -10.38
C ARG A 103 -10.87 -9.22 -10.35
N ARG A 104 -10.94 -8.17 -9.52
CA ARG A 104 -12.11 -7.29 -9.44
C ARG A 104 -12.38 -6.57 -10.76
N LEU A 105 -11.34 -6.07 -11.43
CA LEU A 105 -11.46 -5.44 -12.74
C LEU A 105 -12.00 -6.42 -13.78
N HIS A 106 -11.46 -7.64 -13.80
CA HIS A 106 -11.93 -8.68 -14.72
C HIS A 106 -13.40 -9.07 -14.46
N THR A 107 -13.81 -9.20 -13.20
CA THR A 107 -15.22 -9.44 -12.86
C THR A 107 -16.11 -8.26 -13.24
N ALA A 108 -15.66 -7.02 -13.02
CA ALA A 108 -16.40 -5.83 -13.40
C ALA A 108 -16.57 -5.72 -14.92
N GLU A 109 -15.53 -6.05 -15.70
CA GLU A 109 -15.57 -6.14 -17.16
C GLU A 109 -16.60 -7.17 -17.61
N LYS A 110 -16.56 -8.39 -17.07
CA LYS A 110 -17.56 -9.43 -17.33
C LYS A 110 -18.99 -8.97 -17.05
N LEU A 111 -19.20 -8.27 -15.92
CA LEU A 111 -20.52 -7.74 -15.55
C LEU A 111 -21.00 -6.69 -16.57
N LEU A 112 -20.14 -5.77 -17.00
CA LEU A 112 -20.47 -4.77 -18.01
C LEU A 112 -20.79 -5.41 -19.35
N MET A 113 -20.03 -6.43 -19.76
CA MET A 113 -20.32 -7.20 -20.98
C MET A 113 -21.69 -7.85 -20.90
N ALA A 114 -22.00 -8.55 -19.80
CA ALA A 114 -23.30 -9.17 -19.59
C ALA A 114 -24.47 -8.16 -19.61
N GLN A 115 -24.30 -6.99 -18.99
CA GLN A 115 -25.28 -5.90 -19.06
C GLN A 115 -25.47 -5.38 -20.48
N SER A 116 -24.39 -5.20 -21.23
CA SER A 116 -24.45 -4.74 -22.63
C SER A 116 -25.18 -5.74 -23.54
N LEU A 117 -24.92 -7.04 -23.36
CA LEU A 117 -25.59 -8.11 -24.08
C LEU A 117 -27.08 -8.15 -23.72
N SER A 118 -27.42 -8.06 -22.44
CA SER A 118 -28.82 -8.00 -21.99
C SER A 118 -29.57 -6.79 -22.57
N ALA A 119 -28.91 -5.63 -22.68
CA ALA A 119 -29.51 -4.44 -23.28
C ALA A 119 -29.76 -4.63 -24.79
N GLN A 120 -28.83 -5.26 -25.50
CA GLN A 120 -29.00 -5.60 -26.92
C GLN A 120 -30.17 -6.57 -27.14
N ILE A 121 -30.25 -7.64 -26.35
CA ILE A 121 -31.36 -8.61 -26.41
C ILE A 121 -32.69 -7.90 -26.15
N SER A 122 -32.75 -7.01 -25.14
CA SER A 122 -33.96 -6.24 -24.85
C SER A 122 -34.33 -5.31 -25.99
N SER A 123 -33.37 -4.66 -26.64
CA SER A 123 -33.60 -3.80 -27.80
C SER A 123 -34.13 -4.60 -29.00
N ASP A 124 -33.52 -5.73 -29.29
CA ASP A 124 -33.94 -6.61 -30.38
C ASP A 124 -35.35 -7.16 -30.12
N TYR A 125 -35.66 -7.51 -28.87
CA TYR A 125 -37.02 -7.91 -28.47
C TYR A 125 -38.05 -6.79 -28.72
N GLN A 126 -37.75 -5.55 -28.33
CA GLN A 126 -38.65 -4.41 -28.61
C GLN A 126 -38.87 -4.21 -30.11
N TYR A 127 -37.84 -4.44 -30.92
CA TYR A 127 -37.96 -4.31 -32.37
C TYR A 127 -38.77 -5.46 -33.00
N VAL A 128 -38.66 -6.68 -32.47
CA VAL A 128 -39.54 -7.81 -32.85
C VAL A 128 -41.01 -7.49 -32.52
N VAL A 129 -41.28 -6.98 -31.32
CA VAL A 129 -42.64 -6.55 -30.92
C VAL A 129 -43.18 -5.48 -31.86
N PHE A 130 -42.35 -4.49 -32.20
CA PHE A 130 -42.70 -3.46 -33.18
C PHE A 130 -43.05 -4.08 -34.54
N LEU A 131 -42.19 -4.94 -35.11
CA LEU A 131 -42.45 -5.58 -36.39
C LEU A 131 -43.69 -6.49 -36.37
N SER A 132 -43.99 -7.16 -35.26
CA SER A 132 -45.23 -7.91 -35.07
C SER A 132 -46.45 -6.98 -35.15
N SER A 133 -46.39 -5.83 -34.48
CA SER A 133 -47.48 -4.84 -34.54
C SER A 133 -47.68 -4.25 -35.95
N GLU A 134 -46.60 -4.15 -36.75
CA GLU A 134 -46.68 -3.75 -38.15
C GLU A 134 -47.45 -4.79 -38.99
N ILE A 135 -47.19 -6.09 -38.75
CA ILE A 135 -47.88 -7.20 -39.42
C ILE A 135 -49.37 -7.21 -39.04
N ASP A 136 -49.69 -6.98 -37.77
CA ASP A 136 -51.08 -6.88 -37.30
C ASP A 136 -51.80 -5.70 -37.96
N ARG A 137 -51.16 -4.53 -38.05
CA ARG A 137 -51.72 -3.37 -38.76
C ARG A 137 -51.98 -3.69 -40.24
N CYS A 138 -51.05 -4.38 -40.89
CA CYS A 138 -51.23 -4.80 -42.28
C CYS A 138 -52.43 -5.75 -42.44
N THR A 139 -52.64 -6.64 -41.48
CA THR A 139 -53.79 -7.56 -41.45
C THR A 139 -55.11 -6.79 -41.31
N VAL A 140 -55.15 -5.79 -40.43
CA VAL A 140 -56.32 -4.90 -40.28
C VAL A 140 -56.59 -4.10 -41.55
N ALA A 141 -55.53 -3.61 -42.23
CA ALA A 141 -55.65 -2.84 -43.47
C ALA A 141 -56.24 -3.68 -44.61
N ILE A 142 -55.76 -4.90 -44.81
CA ILE A 142 -56.30 -5.86 -45.80
C ILE A 142 -57.77 -6.17 -45.51
N ASN A 143 -58.10 -6.53 -44.26
CA ASN A 143 -59.47 -6.87 -43.88
C ASN A 143 -60.45 -5.69 -44.03
N GLY A 144 -59.94 -4.46 -43.96
CA GLY A 144 -60.73 -3.24 -44.10
C GLY A 144 -60.78 -2.65 -45.50
N ASP A 145 -60.08 -3.26 -46.49
CA ASP A 145 -59.87 -2.71 -47.84
C ASP A 145 -59.31 -1.27 -47.81
N ARG A 146 -58.27 -1.05 -46.98
CA ARG A 146 -57.62 0.26 -46.77
C ARG A 146 -56.14 0.21 -47.08
N TYR A 147 -55.61 1.34 -47.53
CA TYR A 147 -54.16 1.52 -47.64
C TYR A 147 -53.49 1.57 -46.25
N THR A 148 -52.20 1.26 -46.20
CA THR A 148 -51.35 1.40 -45.00
C THR A 148 -50.01 2.02 -45.37
N PHE A 149 -49.08 2.09 -44.41
CA PHE A 149 -47.74 2.60 -44.61
C PHE A 149 -46.70 1.60 -44.14
N ASN A 150 -45.53 1.60 -44.79
CA ASN A 150 -44.34 0.89 -44.30
C ASN A 150 -43.54 1.73 -43.30
N THR A 151 -42.51 1.14 -42.69
CA THR A 151 -41.62 1.86 -41.74
C THR A 151 -40.90 3.08 -42.32
N LYS A 152 -40.87 3.25 -43.65
CA LYS A 152 -40.26 4.39 -44.34
C LYS A 152 -41.27 5.51 -44.62
N GLY A 153 -42.54 5.32 -44.27
CA GLY A 153 -43.62 6.27 -44.55
C GLY A 153 -44.21 6.16 -45.95
N ASN A 154 -43.82 5.17 -46.76
CA ASN A 154 -44.40 4.96 -48.08
C ASN A 154 -45.77 4.30 -47.95
N LYS A 155 -46.75 4.80 -48.72
CA LYS A 155 -48.08 4.21 -48.80
C LYS A 155 -48.04 2.89 -49.56
N LEU A 156 -48.77 1.90 -49.05
CA LEU A 156 -49.02 0.60 -49.66
C LEU A 156 -50.52 0.54 -49.99
N TYR A 157 -50.86 0.45 -51.28
CA TYR A 157 -52.23 0.58 -51.77
C TYR A 157 -52.88 -0.75 -52.09
N THR A 158 -52.07 -1.76 -52.44
CA THR A 158 -52.56 -3.07 -52.88
C THR A 158 -52.23 -4.16 -51.87
N ASP A 159 -53.09 -5.19 -51.78
CA ASP A 159 -52.84 -6.37 -50.94
C ASP A 159 -51.49 -7.03 -51.24
N ARG A 160 -51.03 -6.98 -52.48
CA ARG A 160 -49.70 -7.49 -52.88
C ARG A 160 -48.58 -6.70 -52.21
N GLU A 161 -48.60 -5.37 -52.29
CA GLU A 161 -47.61 -4.50 -51.64
C GLU A 161 -47.62 -4.67 -50.11
N ILE A 162 -48.82 -4.83 -49.52
CA ILE A 162 -48.98 -5.08 -48.09
C ILE A 162 -48.40 -6.44 -47.69
N ASN A 163 -48.67 -7.49 -48.46
CA ASN A 163 -48.12 -8.83 -48.20
C ASN A 163 -46.60 -8.89 -48.41
N ASP A 164 -46.07 -8.24 -49.44
CA ASP A 164 -44.62 -8.14 -49.66
C ASP A 164 -43.93 -7.45 -48.47
N TYR A 165 -44.55 -6.40 -47.93
CA TYR A 165 -44.06 -5.74 -46.71
C TYR A 165 -44.14 -6.64 -45.47
N ARG A 166 -45.24 -7.39 -45.28
CA ARG A 166 -45.35 -8.37 -44.18
C ARG A 166 -44.28 -9.44 -44.26
N ILE A 167 -43.99 -9.96 -45.46
CA ILE A 167 -42.91 -10.93 -45.67
C ILE A 167 -41.55 -10.31 -45.32
N ASP A 168 -41.30 -9.05 -45.70
CA ASP A 168 -40.08 -8.35 -45.29
C ASP A 168 -39.98 -8.17 -43.77
N CYS A 169 -41.07 -7.81 -43.08
CA CYS A 169 -41.12 -7.78 -41.62
C CYS A 169 -40.80 -9.15 -41.00
N LEU A 170 -41.39 -10.24 -41.52
CA LEU A 170 -41.11 -11.60 -41.06
C LEU A 170 -39.63 -11.97 -41.25
N ARG A 171 -39.03 -11.67 -42.40
CA ARG A 171 -37.59 -11.89 -42.65
C ARG A 171 -36.69 -11.07 -41.73
N ARG A 172 -37.14 -9.90 -41.27
CA ARG A 172 -36.40 -9.10 -40.28
C ARG A 172 -36.53 -9.70 -38.88
N ILE A 173 -37.72 -10.16 -38.50
CA ILE A 173 -37.94 -10.87 -37.23
C ILE A 173 -37.05 -12.12 -37.16
N ASP A 174 -37.04 -12.93 -38.21
CA ASP A 174 -36.24 -14.16 -38.29
C ASP A 174 -34.76 -13.89 -38.01
N ARG A 175 -34.18 -12.88 -38.68
CA ARG A 175 -32.79 -12.43 -38.44
C ARG A 175 -32.53 -11.92 -37.03
N LEU A 176 -33.50 -11.27 -36.39
CA LEU A 176 -33.35 -10.78 -35.01
C LEU A 176 -33.42 -11.94 -34.01
N VAL A 177 -34.24 -12.95 -34.27
CA VAL A 177 -34.34 -14.15 -33.45
C VAL A 177 -33.04 -14.94 -33.53
N GLU A 178 -32.47 -15.13 -34.73
CA GLU A 178 -31.15 -15.75 -34.90
C GLU A 178 -30.07 -15.01 -34.09
N ARG A 179 -30.00 -13.68 -34.23
CA ARG A 179 -29.07 -12.85 -33.46
C ARG A 179 -29.29 -12.94 -31.95
N ALA A 180 -30.54 -13.04 -31.49
CA ALA A 180 -30.84 -13.17 -30.06
C ALA A 180 -30.35 -14.51 -29.48
N GLU A 181 -30.44 -15.60 -30.24
CA GLU A 181 -29.86 -16.90 -29.84
C GLU A 181 -28.33 -16.84 -29.79
N GLU A 182 -27.67 -16.16 -30.73
CA GLU A 182 -26.21 -15.92 -30.68
C GLU A 182 -25.79 -15.12 -29.45
N LEU A 183 -26.47 -14.01 -29.15
CA LEU A 183 -26.19 -13.17 -27.98
C LEU A 183 -26.42 -13.92 -26.66
N LYS A 184 -27.43 -14.78 -26.62
CA LYS A 184 -27.71 -15.66 -25.48
C LYS A 184 -26.63 -16.73 -25.29
N ALA A 185 -26.09 -17.29 -26.37
CA ALA A 185 -24.97 -18.22 -26.31
C ALA A 185 -23.72 -17.53 -25.76
N GLN A 186 -23.40 -16.32 -26.23
CA GLN A 186 -22.29 -15.51 -25.69
C GLN A 186 -22.46 -15.21 -24.21
N LEU A 187 -23.68 -14.85 -23.78
CA LEU A 187 -23.98 -14.62 -22.37
C LEU A 187 -23.73 -15.88 -21.53
N LYS A 188 -24.12 -17.05 -22.02
CA LYS A 188 -23.92 -18.34 -21.34
C LYS A 188 -22.44 -18.68 -21.19
N GLU A 189 -21.65 -18.51 -22.26
CA GLU A 189 -20.20 -18.71 -22.20
C GLU A 189 -19.53 -17.80 -21.16
N LEU A 190 -20.02 -16.57 -21.02
CA LEU A 190 -19.51 -15.59 -20.07
C LEU A 190 -19.78 -15.96 -18.60
N TYR A 191 -20.84 -16.73 -18.33
CA TYR A 191 -21.14 -17.29 -17.00
C TYR A 191 -20.40 -18.59 -16.68
N GLU A 192 -19.98 -19.35 -17.70
CA GLU A 192 -19.25 -20.61 -17.53
C GLU A 192 -17.74 -20.43 -17.35
N GLN A 193 -17.21 -19.23 -17.65
CA GLN A 193 -15.80 -18.82 -17.49
C GLN A 193 -15.55 -18.05 -16.19
#